data_AF-A0A3M2BAP4-F1
#
_entry.id   AF-A0A3M2BAP4-F1
#
_cell.length_a   1.000
_cell.length_b   1.000
_cell.length_c   1.000
_cell.angle_alpha   90.00
_cell.angle_beta   90.00
_cell.angle_gamma   90.00
#
_symmetry.space_group_name_H-M   'P 1'
#
loop_
_entity.id
_entity.type
_entity.pdbx_description
1 polymer ?
#
loop_
_entity_poly.entity_id
_entity_poly.type
_entity_poly.pdbx_seq_one_letter_code
_entity_poly.pdbx_strand_id
1 'polypeptide(L)' 'MAIRIKARGGESVEQMMRRFKKLCEKEGLTKDIKRKEFYEKPSERRRRAARKAVNRRSRSDLG' A
#
# COMPACT_ATOMS: atom_id res chain seq x y z
N MET A 1 -6.35 2.71 7.80
CA MET A 1 -5.77 1.57 8.53
C MET A 1 -4.55 2.07 9.27
N ALA A 2 -4.45 1.89 10.58
CA ALA A 2 -3.27 2.31 11.34
C ALA A 2 -2.24 1.17 11.32
N ILE A 3 -1.02 1.46 10.84
CA ILE A 3 0.08 0.50 10.88
C ILE A 3 0.56 0.41 12.32
N ARG A 4 0.40 -0.77 12.94
CA ARG A 4 0.86 -1.04 14.30
C ARG A 4 1.93 -2.12 14.27
N ILE A 5 3.08 -1.83 14.89
CA ILE A 5 4.15 -2.80 15.09
C ILE A 5 4.43 -2.90 16.59
N LYS A 6 4.56 -4.14 17.07
CA LYS A 6 5.01 -4.45 18.42
C LYS A 6 6.37 -5.13 18.33
N ALA A 7 7.25 -4.78 19.27
CA ALA A 7 8.51 -5.45 19.46
C ALA A 7 8.28 -6.93 19.81
N ARG A 8 9.07 -7.82 19.23
CA ARG A 8 9.12 -9.23 19.63
C ARG A 8 10.34 -9.45 20.53
N GLY A 9 10.25 -10.39 21.47
CA GLY A 9 11.39 -10.75 22.31
C GLY A 9 12.54 -11.29 21.44
N GLY A 10 13.76 -10.80 21.67
CA GLY A 10 14.96 -11.17 20.92
C GLY A 10 15.12 -10.49 19.55
N GLU A 11 14.26 -9.53 19.21
CA GLU A 11 14.36 -8.79 17.94
C GLU A 11 15.28 -7.57 18.06
N SER A 12 16.18 -7.39 17.09
CA SER A 12 16.99 -6.16 17.00
C SER A 12 16.18 -4.99 16.45
N VAL A 13 16.60 -3.76 16.77
CA VAL A 13 15.96 -2.53 16.26
C VAL A 13 15.90 -2.53 14.72
N GLU A 14 16.93 -3.05 14.07
CA GLU A 14 17.00 -3.10 12.61
C GLU A 14 15.99 -4.08 12.00
N GLN A 15 15.80 -5.25 12.62
CA GLN A 15 14.79 -6.23 12.19
C GLN A 15 13.38 -5.66 12.34
N MET A 16 13.11 -4.95 13.43
CA MET A 16 11.84 -4.25 13.64
C MET A 16 11.60 -3.22 12.54
N MET A 17 12.61 -2.43 12.16
CA MET A 17 12.48 -1.45 11.09
C MET A 17 12.23 -2.06 9.72
N ARG A 18 12.86 -3.19 9.40
CA ARG A 18 12.59 -3.92 8.16
C ARG A 18 11.14 -4.40 8.10
N ARG A 19 10.59 -4.91 9.21
CA ARG A 19 9.17 -5.29 9.30
C ARG A 19 8.24 -4.11 9.16
N PHE A 20 8.56 -2.98 9.78
CA PHE A 20 7.78 -1.76 9.66
C PHE A 20 7.71 -1.30 8.20
N LYS A 21 8.85 -1.20 7.51
CA LYS A 21 8.90 -0.87 6.07
C LYS A 21 8.04 -1.83 5.24
N LYS A 22 8.16 -3.14 5.48
CA LYS A 22 7.37 -4.16 4.77
C LYS A 22 5.85 -4.02 5.02
N LEU A 23 5.45 -3.65 6.24
CA LEU A 23 4.05 -3.37 6.55
C LEU A 23 3.55 -2.10 5.82
N CYS A 24 4.34 -1.02 5.79
CA CYS A 24 4.04 0.19 5.03
C CYS A 24 3.87 -0.08 3.53
N GLU A 25 4.72 -0.93 2.96
CA GLU A 25 4.64 -1.35 1.56
C GLU A 25 3.39 -2.21 1.28
N LYS A 26 3.09 -3.16 2.18
CA LYS A 26 1.92 -4.04 2.06
C LYS A 26 0.61 -3.27 2.12
N GLU A 27 0.50 -2.32 3.05
CA GLU A 27 -0.67 -1.44 3.17
C GLU A 27 -0.72 -0.39 2.05
N GLY A 28 0.33 -0.27 1.23
CA GLY A 28 0.39 0.70 0.14
C GLY A 28 0.43 2.15 0.61
N LEU A 29 0.83 2.40 1.86
CA LEU A 29 0.81 3.73 2.50
C LEU A 29 1.54 4.77 1.64
N THR A 30 2.73 4.44 1.14
CA THR A 30 3.52 5.34 0.28
C THR A 30 2.79 5.70 -1.01
N LYS A 31 2.05 4.77 -1.61
CA LYS A 31 1.24 5.02 -2.82
C LYS A 31 0.04 5.90 -2.50
N ASP A 32 -0.53 5.75 -1.32
CA ASP A 32 -1.66 6.55 -0.87
C ASP A 32 -1.27 7.98 -0.53
N ILE A 33 -0.09 8.19 0.08
CA ILE A 33 0.47 9.53 0.30
C ILE A 33 0.64 10.24 -1.04
N LYS A 34 1.36 9.64 -1.99
CA LYS A 34 1.56 10.24 -3.33
C LYS A 34 0.25 10.51 -4.08
N ARG A 35 -0.77 9.66 -3.89
CA ARG A 35 -2.09 9.85 -4.49
C ARG A 35 -2.86 11.03 -3.91
N LYS A 36 -2.66 11.33 -2.63
CA LYS A 36 -3.35 12.40 -1.91
C LYS A 36 -2.57 13.71 -1.86
N GLU A 37 -1.33 13.70 -2.33
CA GLU A 37 -0.45 14.87 -2.37
C GLU A 37 -1.04 16.02 -3.20
N PHE A 38 -1.81 15.70 -4.25
CA PHE A 38 -2.46 16.67 -5.10
C PHE A 38 -3.95 16.41 -5.22
N TYR A 39 -4.73 17.48 -5.46
CA TYR A 39 -6.14 17.34 -5.75
C TYR A 39 -6.34 16.56 -7.05
N GLU A 40 -7.14 15.51 -6.94
CA GLU A 40 -7.48 14.65 -8.06
C GLU A 40 -8.97 14.78 -8.38
N LYS A 41 -9.27 15.27 -9.58
CA LYS A 41 -10.65 15.45 -10.07
C LYS A 41 -11.44 14.14 -9.94
N PRO A 42 -12.75 14.18 -9.61
CA PRO A 42 -13.57 12.98 -9.45
C PRO A 42 -13.64 12.07 -10.69
N SER A 43 -13.51 12.63 -11.90
CA SER A 43 -13.45 11.87 -13.16
C SER A 43 -12.19 11.02 -13.24
N GLU A 44 -11.02 11.62 -13.01
CA GLU A 44 -9.74 10.93 -12.88
C GLU A 44 -9.78 9.91 -11.74
N ARG A 45 -10.43 10.30 -10.64
CA ARG A 45 -11.03 9.47 -9.58
C ARG A 45 -11.36 8.06 -10.06
N ARG A 46 -12.47 8.05 -10.81
CA ARG A 46 -13.16 6.89 -11.35
C ARG A 46 -12.34 6.18 -12.42
N ARG A 47 -11.69 6.91 -13.33
CA ARG A 47 -10.90 6.35 -14.43
C ARG A 47 -9.78 5.43 -13.94
N ARG A 48 -9.03 5.85 -12.92
CA ARG A 48 -7.97 5.02 -12.33
C ARG A 48 -8.52 3.83 -11.54
N ALA A 49 -9.66 4.00 -10.86
CA ALA A 49 -10.30 2.90 -10.15
C ALA A 49 -10.70 1.78 -11.12
N ALA A 50 -11.27 2.12 -12.28
CA ALA A 50 -11.58 1.17 -13.35
C ALA A 50 -10.31 0.47 -13.86
N ARG A 51 -9.24 1.22 -14.18
CA ARG A 51 -7.95 0.65 -14.62
C ARG A 51 -7.35 -0.31 -13.58
N LYS A 52 -7.40 0.05 -12.29
CA LYS A 52 -6.93 -0.81 -11.19
C LYS A 52 -7.74 -2.09 -11.08
N ALA A 53 -9.06 -2.02 -11.28
CA ALA A 53 -9.93 -3.20 -11.25
C ALA A 53 -9.61 -4.17 -12.39
N VAL A 54 -9.43 -3.66 -13.61
CA VAL A 54 -9.01 -4.46 -14.78
C VAL A 54 -7.67 -5.13 -14.53
N ASN A 55 -6.66 -4.37 -14.07
CA ASN A 55 -5.33 -4.90 -13.81
C ASN A 55 -5.29 -5.92 -12.64
N ARG A 56 -6.23 -5.83 -11.70
CA ARG A 56 -6.37 -6.84 -10.64
C ARG A 56 -6.94 -8.16 -11.20
N ARG A 57 -7.95 -8.08 -12.08
CA ARG A 57 -8.53 -9.25 -12.75
C ARG A 57 -7.52 -9.94 -13.68
N SER A 58 -6.81 -9.18 -14.50
CA SER A 58 -5.79 -9.77 -15.37
C SER A 58 -4.66 -10.47 -14.62
N ARG A 59 -4.36 -10.07 -13.38
CA ARG A 59 -3.36 -10.76 -12.53
C ARG A 59 -3.91 -12.01 -11.84
N SER A 60 -5.23 -12.12 -11.62
CA SER A 60 -5.84 -13.35 -11.10
C SER A 60 -5.97 -14.42 -12.17
N ASP A 61 -6.15 -14.01 -13.43
CA ASP A 61 -6.39 -14.93 -14.55
C ASP A 61 -5.10 -15.54 -15.13
N LEU A 62 -3.93 -15.02 -14.73
CA LEU A 62 -2.59 -15.50 -15.13
C LEU A 62 -1.93 -16.42 -14.07
N GLY A 63 -2.71 -16.90 -13.10
CA GLY A 63 -2.25 -17.77 -12.01
C GLY A 63 -2.90 -19.14 -12.05
#